data_AF-A0A1I3A6R9-F1
#
_entry.id   AF-A0A1I3A6R9-F1
#
_cell.length_a   1.000
_cell.length_b   1.000
_cell.length_c   1.000
_cell.angle_alpha   90.00
_cell.angle_beta   90.00
_cell.angle_gamma   90.00
#
_symmetry.space_group_name_H-M   'P 1'
#
loop_
_entity.id
_entity.type
_entity.pdbx_description
1 polymer ?
#
loop_
_entity_poly.entity_id
_entity_poly.type
_entity_poly.pdbx_seq_one_letter_code
_entity_poly.pdbx_strand_id
1 'polypeptide(L)' 'MANKLDPMDLKQILTLHLEGYSNRKIGSVLGISRNTVNTYMQLFAGSDYSCQELLG' A
#
# COMPACT_ATOMS: atom_id res chain seq x y z
N MET A 1 15.08 3.69 13.10
CA MET A 1 15.38 2.74 12.00
C MET A 1 14.14 2.64 11.14
N ALA A 2 14.22 2.99 9.86
CA ALA A 2 13.07 2.90 8.96
C ALA A 2 12.94 1.43 8.53
N ASN A 3 12.16 0.65 9.29
CA ASN A 3 11.78 -0.69 8.85
C ASN A 3 10.96 -0.53 7.57
N LYS A 4 11.56 -0.92 6.44
CA LYS A 4 10.85 -1.00 5.16
C LYS A 4 9.83 -2.13 5.30
N LEU A 5 8.65 -1.92 4.71
CA LEU A 5 7.62 -2.96 4.64
C LEU A 5 8.10 -4.10 3.75
N ASP A 6 7.77 -5.33 4.15
CA ASP A 6 8.08 -6.52 3.37
C ASP A 6 7.13 -6.63 2.17
N PRO A 7 7.47 -7.41 1.12
CA PRO A 7 6.62 -7.52 -0.07
C PRO A 7 5.17 -7.94 0.23
N MET A 8 4.94 -8.72 1.29
CA MET A 8 3.59 -9.11 1.70
C MET A 8 2.76 -7.92 2.18
N ASP A 9 3.33 -7.04 3.00
CA ASP A 9 2.67 -5.82 3.46
C ASP A 9 2.32 -4.89 2.29
N LEU A 10 3.22 -4.80 1.30
CA LEU A 10 3.00 -4.00 0.08
C LEU A 10 1.84 -4.55 -0.74
N LYS A 11 1.77 -5.88 -0.91
CA LYS A 11 0.64 -6.53 -1.56
C LYS A 11 -0.66 -6.28 -0.81
N GLN A 12 -0.65 -6.36 0.52
CA GLN A 12 -1.84 -6.09 1.33
C GLN A 12 -2.33 -4.64 1.19
N ILE A 13 -1.42 -3.65 1.14
CA ILE A 13 -1.79 -2.25 0.87
C ILE A 13 -2.50 -2.13 -0.48
N LEU A 14 -1.92 -2.71 -1.54
CA LEU A 14 -2.48 -2.71 -2.89
C LEU A 14 -3.84 -3.41 -2.95
N THR A 15 -3.98 -4.59 -2.35
CA THR A 15 -5.23 -5.36 -2.32
C THR A 15 -6.34 -4.56 -1.65
N LEU A 16 -6.10 -4.03 -0.45
CA LEU A 16 -7.12 -3.25 0.27
C LEU A 16 -7.49 -1.97 -0.48
N HIS A 17 -6.53 -1.33 -1.15
CA HIS A 17 -6.81 -0.16 -1.98
C HIS A 17 -7.73 -0.51 -3.16
N LEU A 18 -7.48 -1.62 -3.84
CA LEU A 18 -8.33 -2.12 -4.93
C LEU A 18 -9.73 -2.54 -4.45
N GLU A 19 -9.86 -2.99 -3.20
CA GLU A 19 -11.14 -3.23 -2.53
C GLU A 19 -11.88 -1.93 -2.14
N GLY A 20 -11.29 -0.76 -2.41
CA GLY A 20 -11.90 0.55 -2.16
C GLY A 20 -11.64 1.13 -0.77
N TYR A 21 -10.70 0.56 0.00
CA TYR A 21 -10.38 1.07 1.33
C TYR A 21 -9.61 2.39 1.23
N SER A 22 -10.02 3.39 2.02
CA SER A 22 -9.23 4.62 2.18
C SER A 22 -7.90 4.35 2.88
N ASN A 23 -6.85 5.13 2.56
CA ASN A 23 -5.51 4.98 3.15
C ASN A 23 -5.51 5.03 4.70
N ARG A 24 -6.46 5.77 5.30
CA ARG A 24 -6.65 5.78 6.76
C ARG A 24 -7.16 4.43 7.29
N LYS A 25 -8.11 3.81 6.59
CA LYS A 25 -8.63 2.49 6.95
C LYS A 25 -7.58 1.42 6.75
N ILE A 26 -6.82 1.45 5.65
CA ILE A 26 -5.70 0.54 5.38
C ILE A 26 -4.68 0.58 6.52
N GLY A 27 -4.24 1.78 6.91
CA GLY A 27 -3.29 1.92 8.03
C GLY A 27 -3.82 1.33 9.34
N SER A 28 -5.11 1.55 9.64
CA SER A 28 -5.76 0.94 10.80
C SER A 28 -5.86 -0.59 10.71
N VAL A 29 -6.05 -1.17 9.53
CA VAL A 29 -6.15 -2.62 9.31
C VAL A 29 -4.79 -3.30 9.43
N LEU A 30 -3.75 -2.69 8.86
CA LEU A 30 -2.40 -3.26 8.82
C LEU A 30 -1.52 -2.84 10.03
N GLY A 31 -2.03 -2.02 10.94
CA GLY A 31 -1.28 -1.56 12.11
C GLY A 31 -0.13 -0.59 11.77
N ILE A 32 -0.21 0.10 10.62
CA ILE A 32 0.80 1.06 10.16
C ILE A 32 0.21 2.46 10.03
N SER A 33 1.06 3.49 10.02
CA SER A 33 0.58 4.85 9.91
C SER A 33 -0.06 5.11 8.54
N ARG A 34 -1.10 5.95 8.49
CA ARG A 34 -1.69 6.42 7.21
C ARG A 34 -0.65 7.07 6.29
N ASN A 35 0.39 7.69 6.86
CA ASN A 35 1.44 8.35 6.11
C ASN A 35 2.32 7.33 5.41
N THR A 36 2.63 6.21 6.07
CA THR A 36 3.31 5.06 5.45
C THR A 36 2.51 4.55 4.25
N VAL A 37 1.20 4.36 4.41
CA VAL A 37 0.31 3.96 3.30
C VAL A 37 0.36 4.99 2.16
N ASN A 38 0.24 6.29 2.47
CA ASN A 38 0.31 7.35 1.46
C ASN A 38 1.63 7.31 0.68
N THR A 39 2.77 7.14 1.36
CA THR A 39 4.08 7.06 0.72
C THR A 39 4.15 5.90 -0.28
N TYR A 40 3.67 4.71 0.10
CA TYR A 40 3.67 3.57 -0.82
C TYR A 40 2.65 3.74 -1.96
N MET A 41 1.48 4.32 -1.70
CA MET A 41 0.51 4.63 -2.76
C MET A 41 1.08 5.60 -3.80
N GLN A 42 1.87 6.59 -3.36
CA GLN A 42 2.58 7.49 -4.28
C GLN A 42 3.65 6.76 -5.10
N LEU A 43 4.38 5.82 -4.48
CA LEU A 43 5.36 4.99 -5.18
C LEU A 43 4.69 4.11 -6.24
N PHE A 44 3.54 3.49 -5.93
CA PHE A 44 2.80 2.69 -6.90
C PHE A 44 2.26 3.53 -8.05
N ALA A 45 1.68 4.70 -7.74
CA ALA A 45 1.16 5.62 -8.76
C ALA A 45 2.25 6.21 -9.67
N GLY A 46 3.50 6.25 -9.19
CA GLY A 46 4.66 6.66 -9.99
C GLY A 46 5.29 5.52 -10.80
N SER A 47 4.78 4.28 -10.70
CA SER A 47 5.27 3.16 -11.51
C SER A 47 4.53 3.09 -12.85
N ASP A 48 5.18 2.53 -13.87
CA ASP A 48 4.56 2.29 -15.19
C ASP A 48 3.52 1.16 -15.18
N TYR A 49 3.26 0.56 -14.01
CA TYR A 49 2.36 -0.57 -13.83
C TYR A 49 1.12 -0.16 -13.06
N SER A 50 -0.01 -0.72 -13.46
CA SER A 50 -1.26 -0.61 -12.72
C SER A 50 -1.16 -1.37 -11.39
N CYS A 51 -1.96 -0.96 -10.39
CA CYS A 51 -2.03 -1.66 -9.10
C CYS A 51 -2.34 -3.16 -9.23
N GLN A 52 -3.12 -3.55 -10.25
CA GLN A 52 -3.41 -4.96 -10.55
C GLN A 52 -2.19 -5.70 -11.12
N GLU A 53 -1.40 -5.06 -11.99
CA GLU A 53 -0.18 -5.64 -12.56
C GLU A 53 0.90 -5.84 -11.51
N LEU A 54 0.98 -4.95 -10.51
CA LEU A 54 1.90 -5.06 -9.39
C LEU A 54 1.61 -6.24 -8.45
N LEU A 55 0.39 -6.80 -8.47
CA LEU A 55 0.03 -7.93 -7.63
C LEU A 55 0.50 -9.29 -8.18
N GLY A 56 0.80 -9.34 -9.49
CA GLY A 56 1.21 -10.54 -10.22
C GLY A 56 0.05 -11.27 -10.85
#